data_AF-A0A6L5YSB3-F1
#
_entry.id   AF-A0A6L5YSB3-F1
#
_cell.length_a   1.000
_cell.length_b   1.000
_cell.length_c   1.000
_cell.angle_alpha   90.00
_cell.angle_beta   90.00
_cell.angle_gamma   90.00
#
_symmetry.space_group_name_H-M   'P 1'
#
loop_
_entity.id
_entity.type
_entity.pdbx_description
1 polymer ?
#
loop_
_entity_poly.entity_id
_entity_poly.type
_entity_poly.pdbx_seq_one_letter_code
_entity_poly.pdbx_strand_id
1 'polypeptide(L)'
;MAKYVIVPDKHEKIEKNYVFPFINIVPAVVWSIPIHQKLFPKAGFWIVAFYTVAFIALYLYVSLKPFIAVAPCIAGVVIYTLTAWIPLNHIGNNIVRIILKGIALIIVILVEFAVWINATLPWLQEKTYKPTIRRVDE
;
A
#
# COMPACT_ATOMS: atom_id res chain seq x y z
N MET A 1 -13.42 -20.15 45.01
CA MET A 1 -13.67 -19.37 43.76
C MET A 1 -12.55 -19.69 42.81
N ALA A 2 -12.83 -20.00 41.54
CA ALA A 2 -11.78 -20.33 40.57
C ALA A 2 -10.92 -19.10 40.28
N LYS A 3 -9.59 -19.24 40.36
CA LYS A 3 -8.62 -18.19 40.10
C LYS A 3 -8.18 -18.29 38.65
N TYR A 4 -8.27 -17.19 37.89
CA TYR A 4 -7.85 -17.15 36.50
C TYR A 4 -6.63 -16.24 36.37
N VAL A 5 -5.61 -16.70 35.66
CA VAL A 5 -4.41 -15.90 35.35
C VAL A 5 -4.40 -15.63 33.85
N ILE A 6 -4.26 -14.35 33.51
CA ILE A 6 -4.05 -13.91 32.13
C ILE A 6 -2.59 -14.14 31.82
N VAL A 7 -2.28 -15.09 30.94
CA VAL A 7 -0.91 -15.26 30.44
C VAL A 7 -0.72 -14.18 29.35
N PRO A 8 0.15 -13.17 29.56
CA PRO A 8 0.40 -12.16 28.57
C PRO A 8 1.04 -12.80 27.34
N ASP A 9 0.63 -12.31 26.16
CA ASP A 9 1.23 -12.73 24.91
C ASP A 9 2.71 -12.32 24.87
N LYS A 10 3.58 -13.23 24.44
CA LYS A 10 5.05 -13.05 24.43
C LYS A 10 5.57 -12.48 23.11
N HIS A 11 4.71 -12.28 22.12
CA HIS A 11 5.11 -11.78 20.80
C HIS A 11 5.27 -10.25 20.81
N GLU A 12 6.35 -9.76 20.19
CA GLU A 12 6.55 -8.33 19.96
C GLU A 12 5.46 -7.79 19.03
N LYS A 13 4.95 -6.60 19.32
CA LYS A 13 3.95 -5.94 18.47
C LYS A 13 4.61 -5.47 17.18
N ILE A 14 4.07 -5.89 16.04
CA ILE A 14 4.47 -5.37 14.73
C ILE A 14 3.90 -3.96 14.62
N GLU A 15 4.79 -2.97 14.63
CA GLU A 15 4.41 -1.57 14.45
C GLU A 15 4.28 -1.21 12.97
N LYS A 16 3.33 -0.32 12.66
CA LYS A 16 3.19 0.23 11.31
C LYS A 16 4.31 1.21 11.04
N ASN A 17 5.01 1.00 9.93
CA ASN A 17 5.90 2.01 9.42
C ASN A 17 5.12 3.02 8.57
N TYR A 18 4.99 4.25 9.07
CA TYR A 18 4.26 5.33 8.41
C TYR A 18 4.96 5.91 7.18
N VAL A 19 6.23 5.54 6.94
CA VAL A 19 6.99 5.98 5.76
C VAL A 19 6.63 5.15 4.52
N PHE A 20 6.25 3.88 4.67
CA PHE A 20 5.94 2.99 3.54
C PHE A 20 4.85 3.52 2.58
N PRO A 21 3.71 4.05 3.06
CA PRO A 21 2.68 4.61 2.18
C PRO A 21 3.18 5.72 1.26
N PHE A 22 4.23 6.47 1.63
CA PHE A 22 4.78 7.55 0.82
C PHE A 22 5.38 7.05 -0.49
N ILE A 23 5.71 5.76 -0.60
CA ILE A 23 6.02 5.12 -1.87
C ILE A 23 4.88 5.38 -2.86
N ASN A 24 3.63 5.50 -2.42
CA ASN A 24 2.51 5.64 -3.35
C ASN A 24 2.13 7.10 -3.65
N ILE A 25 3.00 8.08 -3.38
CA ILE A 25 2.77 9.47 -3.79
C ILE A 25 2.69 9.61 -5.31
N VAL A 26 3.67 9.03 -6.05
CA VAL A 26 3.71 9.14 -7.51
C VAL A 26 2.44 8.59 -8.15
N PRO A 27 2.00 7.36 -7.84
CA PRO A 27 0.74 6.86 -8.36
C PRO A 27 -0.46 7.70 -7.92
N ALA A 28 -0.49 8.21 -6.69
CA ALA A 28 -1.57 9.10 -6.25
C ALA A 28 -1.66 10.38 -7.09
N VAL A 29 -0.52 11.03 -7.38
CA VAL A 29 -0.47 12.21 -8.27
C VAL A 29 -0.95 11.85 -9.67
N VAL A 30 -0.46 10.75 -10.25
CA VAL A 30 -0.81 10.37 -11.62
C VAL A 30 -2.28 10.00 -11.74
N TRP A 31 -2.83 9.23 -10.80
CA TRP A 31 -4.25 8.85 -10.78
C TRP A 31 -5.19 10.01 -10.47
N SER A 32 -4.70 11.04 -9.79
CA SER A 32 -5.47 12.27 -9.57
C SER A 32 -5.92 12.89 -10.91
N ILE A 33 -5.06 12.89 -11.92
CA ILE A 33 -5.31 13.57 -13.21
C ILE A 33 -6.58 13.03 -13.91
N PRO A 34 -6.70 11.74 -14.26
CA PRO A 34 -7.89 11.23 -14.93
C PRO A 34 -9.15 11.34 -14.06
N ILE A 35 -9.03 11.25 -12.73
CA ILE A 35 -10.15 11.41 -11.81
C ILE A 35 -10.70 12.84 -11.87
N HIS A 36 -9.82 13.85 -11.80
CA HIS A 36 -10.21 15.24 -11.91
C HIS A 36 -10.77 15.58 -13.29
N GLN A 37 -10.13 15.11 -14.36
CA GLN A 37 -10.62 15.33 -15.72
C GLN A 37 -12.03 14.76 -15.93
N LYS A 38 -12.35 13.65 -15.28
CA LYS A 38 -13.67 13.01 -15.39
C LYS A 38 -14.73 13.63 -14.49
N LEU A 39 -14.38 14.00 -13.26
CA LEU A 39 -15.33 14.55 -12.27
C LEU A 39 -15.53 16.06 -12.43
N PHE A 40 -14.47 16.80 -12.78
CA PHE A 40 -14.45 18.26 -12.81
C PHE A 40 -13.76 18.79 -14.09
N PRO A 41 -14.28 18.49 -15.29
CA PRO A 41 -13.63 18.83 -16.56
C PRO A 41 -13.41 20.33 -16.81
N LYS A 42 -14.13 21.21 -16.09
CA LYS A 42 -14.05 22.67 -16.22
C LYS A 42 -13.47 23.36 -14.99
N ALA A 43 -12.87 22.60 -14.06
CA ALA A 43 -12.28 23.19 -12.86
C ALA A 43 -11.06 24.05 -13.22
N GLY A 44 -10.99 25.24 -12.62
CA GLY A 44 -9.80 26.08 -12.70
C GLY A 44 -8.61 25.50 -11.94
N PHE A 45 -7.41 26.01 -12.21
CA PHE A 45 -6.15 25.50 -11.66
C PHE A 45 -6.16 25.32 -10.12
N TRP A 46 -6.62 26.32 -9.37
CA TRP A 46 -6.64 26.28 -7.91
C TRP A 46 -7.53 25.16 -7.36
N ILE A 47 -8.66 24.90 -8.02
CA ILE A 47 -9.60 23.85 -7.64
C ILE A 47 -8.97 22.47 -7.93
N VAL A 48 -8.32 22.31 -9.09
CA VAL A 48 -7.60 21.08 -9.45
C VAL A 48 -6.45 20.80 -8.50
N ALA A 49 -5.69 21.81 -8.11
CA ALA A 49 -4.59 21.68 -7.15
C ALA A 49 -5.11 21.22 -5.78
N PHE A 50 -6.19 21.83 -5.29
CA PHE A 50 -6.81 21.43 -4.03
C PHE A 50 -7.26 19.96 -4.04
N TYR A 51 -8.00 19.55 -5.08
CA TYR A 51 -8.47 18.17 -5.15
C TYR A 51 -7.33 17.16 -5.35
N THR A 52 -6.27 17.53 -6.06
CA THR A 52 -5.05 16.69 -6.16
C THR A 52 -4.43 16.45 -4.80
N VAL A 53 -4.23 17.48 -3.99
CA VAL A 53 -3.68 17.34 -2.63
C VAL A 53 -4.61 16.50 -1.75
N ALA A 54 -5.92 16.75 -1.81
CA ALA A 54 -6.91 15.98 -1.07
C ALA A 54 -6.90 14.49 -1.48
N PHE A 55 -6.79 14.21 -2.77
CA PHE A 55 -6.72 12.85 -3.29
C PHE A 55 -5.44 12.15 -2.83
N ILE A 56 -4.28 12.82 -2.86
CA ILE A 56 -3.02 12.25 -2.36
C ILE A 56 -3.14 11.92 -0.88
N ALA A 57 -3.65 12.84 -0.06
CA ALA A 57 -3.84 12.60 1.36
C ALA A 57 -4.77 11.40 1.62
N LEU A 58 -5.89 11.31 0.88
CA LEU A 58 -6.81 10.18 0.95
C LEU A 58 -6.13 8.87 0.52
N TYR A 59 -5.36 8.89 -0.56
CA TYR A 59 -4.65 7.73 -1.09
C TYR A 59 -3.66 7.18 -0.05
N LEU A 60 -2.85 8.05 0.55
CA LEU A 60 -1.90 7.69 1.60
C LEU A 60 -2.60 7.16 2.85
N TYR A 61 -3.71 7.79 3.24
CA TYR A 61 -4.52 7.34 4.37
C TYR A 61 -5.11 5.93 4.14
N VAL A 62 -5.62 5.67 2.93
CA VAL A 62 -6.16 4.36 2.57
C VAL A 62 -5.07 3.29 2.53
N SER A 63 -3.85 3.63 2.08
CA SER A 63 -2.68 2.74 2.10
C SER A 63 -2.26 2.29 3.52
N LEU A 64 -2.72 2.96 4.58
CA LEU A 64 -2.48 2.56 5.97
C LEU A 64 -3.55 1.61 6.54
N LYS A 65 -4.69 1.47 5.86
CA LYS A 65 -5.82 0.68 6.34
C LYS A 65 -5.75 -0.76 5.80
N PRO A 66 -5.90 -1.78 6.66
CA PRO A 66 -5.90 -3.16 6.21
C PRO A 66 -7.03 -3.40 5.20
N PHE A 67 -6.82 -4.33 4.27
CA PHE A 67 -7.69 -4.67 3.13
C PHE A 67 -7.87 -3.58 2.08
N ILE A 68 -8.26 -2.37 2.48
CA ILE A 68 -8.54 -1.28 1.55
C ILE A 68 -7.24 -0.82 0.87
N ALA A 69 -6.09 -0.97 1.54
CA ALA A 69 -4.77 -0.73 0.97
C ALA A 69 -4.47 -1.54 -0.31
N VAL A 70 -5.19 -2.64 -0.59
CA VAL A 70 -5.05 -3.37 -1.87
C VAL A 70 -5.32 -2.46 -3.06
N ALA A 71 -6.35 -1.61 -2.99
CA ALA A 71 -6.73 -0.73 -4.10
C ALA A 71 -5.60 0.26 -4.49
N PRO A 72 -5.03 1.05 -3.57
CA PRO A 72 -3.88 1.90 -3.88
C PRO A 72 -2.63 1.11 -4.24
N CYS A 73 -2.45 -0.13 -3.75
CA CYS A 73 -1.30 -0.94 -4.16
C CYS A 73 -1.43 -1.43 -5.62
N ILE A 74 -2.61 -1.90 -6.04
CA ILE A 74 -2.86 -2.31 -7.44
C ILE A 74 -2.70 -1.10 -8.36
N ALA A 75 -3.31 0.03 -8.00
CA ALA A 75 -3.18 1.29 -8.74
C ALA A 75 -1.71 1.75 -8.81
N GLY A 76 -0.94 1.54 -7.75
CA GLY A 76 0.50 1.78 -7.69
C GLY A 76 1.31 0.90 -8.64
N VAL A 77 1.07 -0.42 -8.62
CA VAL A 77 1.72 -1.38 -9.55
C VAL A 77 1.54 -0.95 -10.99
N VAL A 78 0.34 -0.51 -11.39
CA VAL A 78 0.07 -0.07 -12.76
C VAL A 78 0.93 1.12 -13.15
N ILE A 79 0.94 2.19 -12.33
CA ILE A 79 1.72 3.39 -12.64
C ILE A 79 3.21 3.08 -12.63
N TYR A 80 3.70 2.37 -11.63
CA TYR A 80 5.12 2.07 -11.53
C TYR A 80 5.60 1.18 -12.67
N THR A 81 4.81 0.19 -13.07
CA THR A 81 5.11 -0.64 -14.24
C THR A 81 5.21 0.20 -15.50
N LEU A 82 4.25 1.10 -15.73
CA LEU A 82 4.30 2.01 -16.89
C LEU A 82 5.55 2.89 -16.86
N THR A 83 5.85 3.51 -15.71
CA THR A 83 7.04 4.37 -15.56
C THR A 83 8.34 3.60 -15.77
N ALA A 84 8.45 2.35 -15.29
CA ALA A 84 9.62 1.51 -15.47
C ALA A 84 9.76 1.00 -16.91
N TRP A 85 8.66 0.76 -17.61
CA TRP A 85 8.68 0.24 -18.97
C TRP A 85 8.99 1.31 -20.03
N ILE A 86 8.72 2.59 -19.76
CA ILE A 86 9.05 3.71 -20.66
C ILE A 86 10.52 3.68 -21.09
N PRO A 87 11.53 3.73 -20.18
CA PRO A 87 12.93 3.69 -20.58
C PRO A 87 13.30 2.37 -21.26
N LEU A 88 12.72 1.24 -20.83
CA LEU A 88 13.00 -0.08 -21.41
C LEU A 88 12.54 -0.20 -22.87
N ASN A 89 11.53 0.58 -23.29
CA ASN A 89 11.07 0.59 -24.69
C ASN A 89 12.13 1.09 -25.67
N HIS A 90 13.14 1.83 -25.21
CA HIS A 90 14.21 2.34 -26.05
C HIS A 90 15.34 1.31 -26.31
N ILE A 91 15.29 0.12 -25.69
CA ILE A 91 16.30 -0.95 -25.89
C ILE A 91 16.06 -1.67 -27.21
N GLY A 92 16.98 -1.57 -28.17
CA GLY A 92 16.83 -2.15 -29.52
C GLY A 92 16.71 -3.68 -29.57
N ASN A 93 17.18 -4.41 -28.55
CA ASN A 93 17.07 -5.86 -28.48
C ASN A 93 15.74 -6.31 -27.83
N ASN A 94 14.89 -6.99 -28.60
CA ASN A 94 13.58 -7.46 -28.16
C ASN A 94 13.63 -8.46 -26.99
N ILE A 95 14.56 -9.42 -27.01
CA ILE A 95 14.66 -10.45 -25.96
C ILE A 95 15.06 -9.80 -24.63
N VAL A 96 16.11 -8.97 -24.67
CA VAL A 96 16.60 -8.24 -23.48
C VAL A 96 15.51 -7.31 -22.93
N ARG A 97 14.80 -6.60 -23.80
CA ARG A 97 13.68 -5.73 -23.43
C ARG A 97 12.59 -6.48 -22.66
N ILE A 98 12.16 -7.65 -23.15
CA ILE A 98 11.11 -8.45 -22.50
C ILE A 98 11.56 -8.93 -21.12
N ILE A 99 12.79 -9.46 -21.02
CA ILE A 99 13.35 -9.93 -19.75
C ILE A 99 13.39 -8.80 -18.72
N LEU A 100 13.92 -7.63 -19.10
CA LEU A 100 14.01 -6.49 -18.19
C LEU A 100 12.63 -5.97 -17.76
N LYS A 101 11.64 -5.97 -18.66
CA LYS A 101 10.26 -5.60 -18.32
C LYS A 101 9.64 -6.55 -17.30
N GLY A 102 9.89 -7.86 -17.45
CA GLY A 102 9.46 -8.87 -16.49
C GLY A 102 10.10 -8.68 -15.12
N ILE A 103 11.42 -8.45 -15.07
CA ILE A 103 12.14 -8.17 -13.81
C ILE A 103 11.60 -6.91 -13.14
N ALA A 104 11.42 -5.83 -13.91
CA ALA A 104 10.87 -4.58 -13.39
C ALA A 104 9.46 -4.77 -12.80
N LEU A 105 8.59 -5.54 -13.47
CA LEU A 105 7.25 -5.85 -12.98
C LEU A 105 7.31 -6.61 -11.65
N ILE A 106 8.17 -7.62 -11.54
CA ILE A 106 8.33 -8.41 -10.29
C ILE A 106 8.76 -7.49 -9.14
N ILE A 107 9.75 -6.62 -9.37
CA ILE A 107 10.23 -5.67 -8.35
C ILE A 107 9.10 -4.75 -7.90
N VAL A 108 8.35 -4.17 -8.84
CA VAL A 108 7.22 -3.28 -8.53
C VAL A 108 6.15 -4.00 -7.71
N ILE A 109 5.80 -5.24 -8.07
CA ILE A 109 4.84 -6.05 -7.31
C ILE A 109 5.34 -6.28 -5.88
N LEU A 110 6.62 -6.61 -5.70
CA LEU A 110 7.19 -6.84 -4.37
C LEU A 110 7.20 -5.58 -3.51
N VAL A 111 7.51 -4.42 -4.09
CA VAL A 111 7.49 -3.12 -3.40
C VAL A 111 6.08 -2.78 -2.91
N GLU A 112 5.08 -2.87 -3.79
CA GLU A 112 3.68 -2.59 -3.43
C GLU A 112 3.11 -3.64 -2.47
N PHE A 113 3.54 -4.89 -2.59
CA PHE A 113 3.20 -5.94 -1.65
C PHE A 113 3.75 -5.66 -0.24
N ALA A 114 4.96 -5.08 -0.13
CA ALA A 114 5.52 -4.65 1.15
C ALA A 114 4.68 -3.52 1.79
N VAL A 115 4.19 -2.56 1.00
CA VAL A 115 3.27 -1.52 1.48
C VAL A 115 1.98 -2.14 2.00
N TRP A 116 1.41 -3.11 1.28
CA TRP A 116 0.19 -3.78 1.71
C TRP A 116 0.37 -4.62 2.98
N ILE A 117 1.48 -5.37 3.08
CA ILE A 117 1.86 -6.15 4.26
C ILE A 117 2.00 -5.24 5.49
N ASN A 118 2.65 -4.08 5.35
CA ASN A 118 2.80 -3.11 6.42
C ASN A 118 1.44 -2.63 6.99
N ALA A 119 0.41 -2.53 6.13
CA ALA A 119 -0.93 -2.17 6.56
C ALA A 119 -1.71 -3.34 7.22
N THR A 120 -1.45 -4.58 6.80
CA THR A 120 -2.25 -5.76 7.15
C THR A 120 -1.67 -6.60 8.28
N LEU A 121 -0.35 -6.71 8.42
CA LEU A 121 0.31 -7.52 9.46
C LEU A 121 -0.11 -7.13 10.88
N PRO A 122 -0.11 -5.83 11.28
CA PRO A 122 -0.50 -5.46 12.65
C PRO A 122 -1.95 -5.84 12.96
N TRP A 123 -2.84 -5.65 11.99
CA TRP A 123 -4.24 -6.06 12.11
C TRP A 123 -4.39 -7.58 12.22
N LEU A 124 -3.58 -8.36 11.48
CA LEU A 124 -3.62 -9.82 11.54
C LEU A 124 -3.07 -10.33 12.88
N GLN A 125 -2.05 -9.66 13.41
CA GLN A 125 -1.48 -9.95 14.72
C GLN A 125 -2.52 -9.75 15.83
N GLU A 126 -3.23 -8.61 15.84
CA GLU A 126 -4.29 -8.32 16.81
C GLU A 126 -5.41 -9.38 16.79
N LYS A 127 -5.71 -9.96 15.62
CA LYS A 127 -6.73 -11.02 15.51
C LYS A 127 -6.24 -12.39 15.95
N THR A 128 -4.97 -12.70 15.68
CA THR A 128 -4.41 -14.04 15.85
C THR A 128 -3.92 -14.25 17.27
N TYR A 129 -3.22 -13.26 17.83
CA TYR A 129 -2.64 -13.38 19.16
C TYR A 129 -3.56 -12.80 20.21
N LYS A 130 -4.37 -13.68 20.80
CA LYS A 130 -5.22 -13.37 21.95
C LYS A 130 -4.57 -13.90 23.23
N PRO A 131 -4.65 -13.17 24.36
CA PRO A 131 -4.14 -13.65 25.63
C PRO A 131 -4.87 -14.93 26.02
N THR A 132 -4.12 -15.95 26.44
CA THR A 132 -4.69 -17.22 26.89
C THR A 132 -5.08 -17.09 28.36
N ILE A 133 -6.35 -17.27 28.66
CA ILE A 133 -6.86 -17.32 30.03
C ILE A 133 -6.70 -18.75 30.52
N ARG A 134 -5.80 -18.98 31.49
CA ARG A 134 -5.71 -20.28 32.18
C ARG A 134 -6.39 -20.19 33.53
N ARG A 135 -7.21 -21.20 33.82
CA ARG A 135 -7.69 -21.47 35.17
C ARG A 135 -6.54 -22.06 35.97
N VAL A 136 -6.30 -21.51 37.15
CA VAL A 136 -5.39 -22.07 38.14
C VAL A 136 -6.26 -22.85 39.10
N ASP A 137 -6.16 -24.18 39.03
CA ASP A 137 -6.72 -25.05 40.04
C ASP A 137 -5.68 -25.12 41.18
N GLU A 138 -6.04 -24.54 42.33
CA GLU A 138 -5.34 -24.73 43.61
C GLU A 138 -5.69 -26.09 44.19
#